data_AF-A0A2D8LEZ4-F1
#
_entry.id   AF-A0A2D8LEZ4-F1
#
_cell.length_a   1.000
_cell.length_b   1.000
_cell.length_c   1.000
_cell.angle_alpha   90.00
_cell.angle_beta   90.00
_cell.angle_gamma   90.00
#
_symmetry.space_group_name_H-M   'P 1'
#
loop_
_entity.id
_entity.type
_entity.pdbx_description
1 polymer ?
#
loop_
_entity_poly.entity_id
_entity_poly.type
_entity_poly.pdbx_seq_one_letter_code
_entity_poly.pdbx_strand_id
1 'polypeptide(L)'
;PPTPPTIGINVGWNMVAAVDTSGALADDANVSTVKAYLTGLTVTKMYEYTTSSGTWTGYASDDASNNVKVGRGYWVYATKAGTLVP
;
A
#
# COMPACT_ATOMS: atom_id res chain seq x y z
N PRO A 1 23.29 10.30 1.22
CA PRO A 1 22.06 9.88 1.93
C PRO A 1 21.91 8.34 1.88
N PRO A 2 21.41 7.68 2.94
CA PRO A 2 21.11 6.25 2.87
C PRO A 2 20.00 6.01 1.84
N THR A 3 20.17 4.98 1.02
CA THR A 3 19.16 4.55 0.04
C THR A 3 17.93 4.06 0.80
N PRO A 4 16.70 4.51 0.46
CA PRO A 4 15.49 4.00 1.10
C PRO A 4 15.40 2.48 0.97
N PRO A 5 14.91 1.76 1.99
CA PRO A 5 14.83 0.31 1.97
C PRO A 5 13.89 -0.14 0.85
N THR A 6 14.35 -1.03 -0.03
CA THR A 6 13.52 -1.53 -1.13
C THR A 6 12.85 -2.85 -0.78
N ILE A 7 11.57 -3.01 -1.11
CA ILE A 7 10.82 -4.26 -0.90
C ILE A 7 10.56 -4.92 -2.26
N GLY A 8 11.00 -6.18 -2.42
CA GLY A 8 10.71 -6.96 -3.62
C GLY A 8 9.25 -7.40 -3.67
N ILE A 9 8.60 -7.24 -4.81
CA ILE A 9 7.21 -7.61 -5.04
C ILE A 9 7.12 -8.66 -6.15
N ASN A 10 6.42 -9.75 -5.86
CA ASN A 10 6.17 -10.81 -6.82
C ASN A 10 4.86 -10.57 -7.58
N VAL A 11 4.70 -11.21 -8.73
CA VAL A 11 3.37 -11.31 -9.35
C VAL A 11 2.46 -12.12 -8.43
N GLY A 12 1.25 -11.64 -8.17
CA GLY A 12 0.30 -12.25 -7.24
C GLY A 12 0.09 -11.45 -5.96
N TRP A 13 -0.28 -12.15 -4.88
CA TRP A 13 -0.57 -11.56 -3.59
C TRP A 13 0.70 -11.30 -2.78
N ASN A 14 0.87 -10.05 -2.32
CA ASN A 14 1.97 -9.63 -1.48
C ASN A 14 1.41 -8.85 -0.27
N MET A 15 2.00 -9.04 0.89
CA MET A 15 1.71 -8.22 2.08
C MET A 15 2.70 -7.06 2.12
N VAL A 16 2.18 -5.84 2.06
CA VAL A 16 2.97 -4.61 2.00
C VAL A 16 2.52 -3.67 3.11
N ALA A 17 3.47 -3.13 3.87
CA ALA A 17 3.16 -2.07 4.82
C ALA A 17 3.12 -0.72 4.10
N ALA A 18 2.07 0.07 4.33
CA ALA A 18 2.03 1.47 3.96
C ALA A 18 2.92 2.23 4.96
N VAL A 19 4.18 2.45 4.60
CA VAL A 19 5.15 3.16 5.44
C VAL A 19 5.39 4.53 4.84
N ASP A 20 5.16 5.59 5.61
CA ASP A 20 5.66 6.90 5.26
C ASP A 20 7.06 7.11 5.83
N THR A 21 8.07 7.14 4.96
CA THR A 21 9.45 7.40 5.37
C THR A 21 9.79 8.88 5.45
N SER A 22 8.93 9.75 4.92
CA SER A 22 9.12 11.20 4.92
C SER A 22 8.60 11.87 6.20
N GLY A 23 7.68 11.22 6.90
CA GLY A 23 6.95 11.77 8.04
C GLY A 23 5.98 12.91 7.66
N ALA A 24 5.72 13.10 6.37
CA ALA A 24 4.90 14.18 5.83
C ALA A 24 3.42 13.79 5.73
N LEU A 25 3.07 12.51 5.81
CA LEU A 25 1.71 12.03 5.68
C LEU A 25 1.04 11.80 7.04
N ALA A 26 -0.18 12.32 7.16
CA ALA A 26 -1.07 12.02 8.27
C ALA A 26 -1.65 10.59 8.15
N ASP A 27 -2.07 10.03 9.29
CA ASP A 27 -3.02 8.92 9.32
C ASP A 27 -4.30 9.34 8.56
N ASP A 28 -4.89 8.45 7.77
CA ASP A 28 -5.95 8.72 6.77
C ASP A 28 -5.54 9.47 5.48
N ALA A 29 -4.35 9.22 4.95
CA ALA A 29 -4.00 9.62 3.58
C ALA A 29 -4.96 8.99 2.53
N ASN A 30 -5.24 9.69 1.43
CA ASN A 30 -6.07 9.15 0.36
C ASN A 30 -5.37 7.93 -0.30
N VAL A 31 -6.12 6.96 -0.86
CA VAL A 31 -5.56 5.84 -1.64
C VAL A 31 -4.59 6.34 -2.71
N SER A 32 -4.88 7.46 -3.36
CA SER A 32 -4.00 8.11 -4.34
C SER A 32 -2.64 8.53 -3.78
N THR A 33 -2.58 8.90 -2.50
CA THR A 33 -1.33 9.20 -1.80
C THR A 33 -0.54 7.92 -1.52
N VAL A 34 -1.22 6.81 -1.21
CA VAL A 34 -0.55 5.52 -1.03
C VAL A 34 -0.07 4.91 -2.35
N LYS A 35 -0.65 5.28 -3.50
CA LYS A 35 -0.02 4.97 -4.80
C LYS A 35 1.40 5.49 -4.92
N ALA A 36 1.74 6.61 -4.26
CA ALA A 36 3.12 7.10 -4.24
C ALA A 36 4.08 6.09 -3.58
N TYR A 37 3.61 5.29 -2.62
CA TYR A 37 4.38 4.18 -2.03
C TYR A 37 4.32 2.90 -2.85
N LEU A 38 3.41 2.79 -3.82
CA LEU A 38 3.33 1.68 -4.76
C LEU A 38 3.99 2.01 -6.10
N THR A 39 4.75 3.10 -6.16
CA THR A 39 5.42 3.55 -7.39
C THR A 39 6.34 2.45 -7.91
N GLY A 40 6.19 2.08 -9.19
CA GLY A 40 6.90 0.95 -9.80
C GLY A 40 6.11 -0.37 -9.84
N LEU A 41 4.91 -0.41 -9.23
CA LEU A 41 4.01 -1.57 -9.26
C LEU A 41 2.74 -1.28 -10.07
N THR A 42 2.20 -2.32 -10.69
CA THR A 42 0.82 -2.32 -11.19
C THR A 42 -0.05 -3.08 -10.21
N VAL A 43 -0.69 -2.36 -9.29
CA VAL A 43 -1.62 -2.91 -8.29
C VAL A 43 -3.04 -2.73 -8.78
N THR A 44 -3.84 -3.80 -8.76
CA THR A 44 -5.24 -3.77 -9.21
C THR A 44 -6.25 -3.87 -8.07
N LYS A 45 -5.85 -4.49 -6.95
CA LYS A 45 -6.69 -4.67 -5.76
C LYS A 45 -5.86 -4.55 -4.49
N MET A 46 -6.45 -3.93 -3.48
CA MET A 46 -5.88 -3.81 -2.14
C MET A 46 -6.90 -4.29 -1.11
N TYR A 47 -6.43 -5.00 -0.10
CA TYR A 47 -7.25 -5.45 1.02
C TYR A 47 -6.61 -5.06 2.35
N GLU A 48 -7.42 -4.53 3.25
CA GLU A 48 -7.07 -4.28 4.65
C GLU A 48 -7.81 -5.26 5.55
N TYR A 49 -7.15 -5.71 6.61
CA TYR A 49 -7.79 -6.50 7.66
C TYR A 49 -7.90 -5.68 8.95
N THR A 50 -9.12 -5.45 9.40
CA THR A 50 -9.42 -4.77 10.66
C THR A 50 -9.51 -5.80 11.78
N THR A 51 -8.48 -5.88 12.62
CA THR A 51 -8.41 -6.89 13.70
C THR A 51 -9.48 -6.73 14.77
N SER A 52 -9.93 -5.49 15.04
CA SER A 52 -10.96 -5.21 16.04
C SER A 52 -12.34 -5.74 15.64
N SER A 53 -12.65 -5.82 14.35
CA SER A 53 -13.93 -6.31 13.82
C SER A 53 -13.82 -7.64 13.07
N GLY A 54 -12.60 -8.15 12.87
CA GLY A 54 -12.35 -9.37 12.08
C GLY A 54 -12.77 -9.24 10.61
N THR A 55 -12.74 -8.02 10.06
CA THR A 55 -13.33 -7.73 8.74
C THR A 55 -12.27 -7.43 7.70
N TRP A 56 -12.46 -7.97 6.49
CA TRP A 56 -11.69 -7.60 5.31
C TRP A 56 -12.40 -6.48 4.55
N THR A 57 -11.69 -5.38 4.31
CA THR A 57 -12.18 -4.27 3.47
C THR A 57 -11.35 -4.23 2.19
N GLY A 58 -12.04 -4.30 1.05
CA GLY A 58 -11.41 -4.23 -0.26
C GLY A 58 -11.50 -2.82 -0.82
N TYR A 59 -10.41 -2.36 -1.43
CA TYR A 59 -10.32 -1.07 -2.09
C TYR A 59 -9.94 -1.27 -3.55
N ALA A 60 -10.61 -0.54 -4.44
CA ALA A 60 -10.09 -0.37 -5.79
C ALA A 60 -8.80 0.46 -5.69
N SER A 61 -7.79 0.11 -6.48
CA SER A 61 -6.49 0.79 -6.42
C SER A 61 -6.57 2.29 -6.73
N ASP A 62 -7.62 2.75 -7.39
CA ASP A 62 -7.91 4.11 -7.85
C ASP A 62 -9.09 4.77 -7.11
N ASP A 63 -9.51 4.20 -5.99
CA ASP A 63 -10.62 4.73 -5.21
C ASP A 63 -10.28 6.06 -4.54
N ALA A 64 -10.81 7.16 -5.07
CA ALA A 64 -10.60 8.48 -4.51
C ALA A 64 -11.45 8.78 -3.26
N SER A 65 -12.43 7.92 -2.95
CA SER A 65 -13.41 8.14 -1.88
C SER A 65 -13.02 7.46 -0.57
N ASN A 66 -12.17 6.44 -0.65
CA ASN A 66 -11.66 5.73 0.50
C ASN A 66 -10.24 6.19 0.85
N ASN A 67 -9.92 6.19 2.15
CA ASN A 67 -8.60 6.55 2.66
C ASN A 67 -7.86 5.29 3.08
N VAL A 68 -6.55 5.26 2.80
CA VAL A 68 -5.64 4.21 3.23
C VAL A 68 -4.86 4.77 4.42
N LYS A 69 -4.79 4.00 5.50
CA LYS A 69 -4.15 4.44 6.73
C LYS A 69 -2.66 4.12 6.67
N VAL A 70 -1.84 5.15 6.81
CA VAL A 70 -0.40 5.02 6.96
C VAL A 70 -0.10 4.21 8.23
N GLY A 71 0.92 3.36 8.20
CA GLY A 71 1.28 2.45 9.29
C GLY A 71 0.51 1.14 9.32
N ARG A 72 -0.34 0.85 8.31
CA ARG A 72 -1.06 -0.42 8.19
C ARG A 72 -0.48 -1.34 7.12
N GLY A 73 -0.75 -2.64 7.29
CA GLY A 73 -0.42 -3.66 6.30
C GLY A 73 -1.58 -3.91 5.35
N TYR A 74 -1.28 -3.94 4.05
CA TYR A 74 -2.22 -4.17 2.96
C TYR A 74 -1.82 -5.40 2.15
N TRP A 75 -2.80 -6.23 1.83
CA TRP A 75 -2.65 -7.29 0.84
C TRP A 75 -2.89 -6.70 -0.55
N VAL A 76 -1.83 -6.64 -1.36
CA VAL A 76 -1.88 -6.08 -2.71
C VAL A 76 -1.72 -7.18 -3.74
N TYR A 77 -2.54 -7.14 -4.79
CA TYR A 77 -2.36 -8.01 -5.95
C TYR A 77 -1.62 -7.25 -7.04
N ALA A 78 -0.39 -7.70 -7.33
CA ALA A 78 0.45 -7.14 -8.37
C ALA A 78 0.39 -8.00 -9.64
N THR A 79 0.15 -7.38 -10.79
CA THR A 79 0.19 -8.08 -12.09
C THR A 79 1.59 -8.09 -12.72
N LYS A 80 2.53 -7.35 -12.13
CA LYS A 80 3.93 -7.26 -12.55
C LYS A 80 4.84 -7.26 -11.33
N ALA A 81 5.89 -8.07 -11.37
CA ALA A 81 6.93 -8.04 -10.36
C ALA A 81 7.70 -6.71 -10.42
N GLY A 82 8.20 -6.26 -9.28
CA GLY A 82 8.87 -4.98 -9.18
C GLY A 82 9.51 -4.75 -7.83
N THR A 83 9.95 -3.52 -7.64
CA THR A 83 10.58 -3.09 -6.40
C THR A 83 9.82 -1.90 -5.87
N LEU A 84 9.34 -2.02 -4.65
CA LEU A 84 8.69 -0.95 -3.92
C LEU A 84 9.74 -0.12 -3.19
N VAL A 85 9.65 1.19 -3.32
CA VAL A 85 10.49 2.17 -2.62
C VAL A 85 9.57 3.00 -1.72
N PRO A 86 9.70 2.89 -0.38
CA PRO A 86 8.93 3.64 0.61
C PRO A 86 9.31 5.12 0.70
#